data_AF-A0A382PWD5-F1
#
_entry.id   AF-A0A382PWD5-F1
#
_cell.length_a   1.000
_cell.length_b   1.000
_cell.length_c   1.000
_cell.angle_alpha   90.00
_cell.angle_beta   90.00
_cell.angle_gamma   90.00
#
_symmetry.space_group_name_H-M   'P 1'
#
loop_
_entity.id
_entity.type
_entity.pdbx_description
1 polymer ?
#
loop_
_entity_poly.entity_id
_entity_poly.type
_entity_poly.pdbx_seq_one_letter_code
_entity_poly.pdbx_strand_id
1 'polypeptide(L)'
;MIEGSSVDIATVSNVKDLVKKEDKVLVCLDSNHTHDHVLKELKLYTPFVSKSSYCVVLDTILENMPEDAYLNRPWSRGDNPKTAVRQFLEDDALQNGESEFEIDKLIENQLMITAAPDGFLRRK
;
A
#
# COMPACT_ATOMS: atom_id res chain seq x y z
N MET A 1 -7.36 18.09 7.78
CA MET A 1 -6.05 17.68 7.23
C MET A 1 -5.17 17.36 8.41
N ILE A 2 -4.52 16.19 8.40
CA ILE A 2 -3.52 15.79 9.39
C ILE A 2 -2.17 15.91 8.68
N GLU A 3 -1.21 16.55 9.33
CA GLU A 3 0.15 16.73 8.80
C GLU A 3 1.14 15.98 9.70
N GLY A 4 2.05 15.23 9.08
CA GLY A 4 3.03 14.41 9.79
C GLY A 4 3.52 13.26 8.92
N SER A 5 4.53 12.54 9.40
CA SER A 5 4.98 11.30 8.75
C SER A 5 3.89 10.24 8.87
N SER A 6 3.56 9.55 7.77
CA SER A 6 2.58 8.47 7.73
C SER A 6 3.01 7.24 8.55
N VAL A 7 4.29 7.10 8.85
CA VAL A 7 4.81 6.02 9.69
C VAL A 7 5.01 6.42 11.16
N ASP A 8 4.62 7.63 11.54
CA ASP A 8 4.63 8.10 12.92
C ASP A 8 3.33 7.72 13.64
N ILE A 9 3.48 7.17 14.85
CA ILE A 9 2.37 6.66 15.66
C ILE A 9 1.41 7.81 16.03
N ALA A 10 1.93 9.01 16.27
CA ALA A 10 1.09 10.17 16.56
C ALA A 10 0.16 10.53 15.38
N THR A 11 0.70 10.53 14.15
CA THR A 11 -0.08 10.74 12.92
C THR A 11 -1.16 9.66 12.76
N VAL A 12 -0.78 8.39 12.92
CA VAL A 12 -1.72 7.25 12.78
C VAL A 12 -2.80 7.28 13.85
N SER A 13 -2.47 7.68 15.08
CA SER A 13 -3.45 7.86 16.15
C SER A 13 -4.49 8.93 15.80
N ASN A 14 -4.04 10.07 15.28
CA ASN A 14 -4.96 11.13 14.83
C ASN A 14 -5.89 10.65 13.72
N VAL A 15 -5.40 9.82 12.79
CA VAL A 15 -6.24 9.20 11.75
C VAL A 15 -7.26 8.26 12.39
N LYS A 16 -6.82 7.39 13.30
CA LYS A 16 -7.69 6.44 14.01
C LYS A 16 -8.82 7.14 14.76
N ASP A 17 -8.56 8.28 15.39
CA ASP A 17 -9.57 9.03 16.15
C ASP A 17 -10.64 9.67 15.25
N LEU A 18 -10.34 9.87 13.96
CA LEU A 18 -11.29 10.39 12.98
C LEU A 18 -12.11 9.30 12.29
N VAL A 19 -11.55 8.08 12.14
CA VAL A 19 -12.23 6.96 11.49
C VAL A 19 -13.26 6.36 12.43
N LYS A 20 -14.53 6.41 12.03
CA LYS A 20 -15.65 5.82 12.78
C LYS A 20 -15.96 4.43 12.29
N LYS A 21 -16.66 3.66 13.11
CA LYS A 21 -17.02 2.26 12.81
C LYS A 21 -17.92 2.14 11.58
N GLU A 22 -18.79 3.11 11.37
CA GLU A 22 -19.73 3.20 10.26
C GLU A 22 -19.10 3.71 8.94
N ASP A 23 -17.86 4.20 8.97
CA ASP A 23 -17.20 4.74 7.79
C ASP A 23 -16.82 3.63 6.79
N LYS A 24 -16.91 3.96 5.51
CA LYS A 24 -16.33 3.17 4.43
C LYS A 24 -14.99 3.78 4.05
N VAL A 25 -13.92 3.10 4.40
CA VAL A 25 -12.55 3.59 4.27
C VAL A 25 -11.86 2.91 3.10
N LEU A 26 -11.28 3.74 2.24
CA LEU A 26 -10.31 3.38 1.22
C LEU A 26 -9.00 4.08 1.59
N VAL A 27 -7.88 3.39 1.44
CA VAL A 27 -6.54 3.94 1.72
C VAL A 27 -5.78 4.04 0.40
N CYS A 28 -5.10 5.18 0.19
CA CYS A 28 -4.11 5.35 -0.88
C CYS A 28 -2.74 5.67 -0.26
N LEU A 29 -1.72 4.91 -0.63
CA LEU A 29 -0.33 5.13 -0.21
C LEU A 29 0.48 5.68 -1.38
N ASP A 30 0.99 6.90 -1.22
CA ASP A 30 1.72 7.65 -2.24
C ASP A 30 2.69 8.67 -1.62
N SER A 31 3.42 8.26 -0.59
CA SER A 31 4.32 9.16 0.16
C SER A 31 5.79 8.93 -0.21
N ASN A 32 6.41 7.92 0.40
CA ASN A 32 7.74 7.41 0.14
C ASN A 32 7.61 6.07 -0.58
N HIS A 33 8.67 5.68 -1.26
CA HIS A 33 8.66 4.51 -2.11
C HIS A 33 9.68 3.46 -1.69
N THR A 34 10.48 3.65 -0.64
CA THR A 34 11.32 2.54 -0.16
C THR A 34 10.47 1.41 0.41
N HIS A 35 10.94 0.18 0.25
CA HIS A 35 10.30 -1.04 0.72
C HIS A 35 9.88 -0.92 2.19
N ASP A 36 10.83 -0.60 3.06
CA ASP A 36 10.62 -0.58 4.52
C ASP A 36 9.56 0.44 4.93
N HIS A 37 9.54 1.60 4.26
CA HIS A 37 8.57 2.64 4.57
C HIS A 37 7.16 2.21 4.15
N VAL A 38 6.99 1.74 2.91
CA VAL A 38 5.69 1.32 2.39
C VAL A 38 5.17 0.10 3.16
N LEU A 39 6.03 -0.84 3.53
CA LEU A 39 5.65 -2.00 4.35
C LEU A 39 5.12 -1.56 5.71
N LYS A 40 5.75 -0.54 6.32
CA LYS A 40 5.29 0.03 7.59
C LYS A 40 3.95 0.75 7.43
N GLU A 41 3.75 1.52 6.36
CA GLU A 41 2.46 2.13 6.04
C GLU A 41 1.36 1.08 5.84
N LEU A 42 1.62 0.03 5.07
CA LEU A 42 0.69 -1.08 4.87
C LEU A 42 0.25 -1.69 6.20
N LYS A 43 1.20 -1.99 7.10
CA LYS A 43 0.89 -2.53 8.44
C LYS A 43 0.08 -1.56 9.30
N LEU A 44 0.30 -0.26 9.17
CA LEU A 44 -0.37 0.77 9.98
C LEU A 44 -1.77 1.12 9.47
N TYR A 45 -1.99 1.15 8.14
CA TYR A 45 -3.22 1.66 7.56
C TYR A 45 -4.20 0.61 7.05
N THR A 46 -3.74 -0.59 6.70
CA THR A 46 -4.64 -1.68 6.27
C THR A 46 -5.69 -2.07 7.32
N PRO A 47 -5.47 -1.96 8.65
CA PRO A 47 -6.52 -2.21 9.65
C PRO A 47 -7.75 -1.29 9.49
N PHE A 48 -7.57 -0.09 8.92
CA PHE A 48 -8.67 0.84 8.70
C PHE A 48 -9.50 0.53 7.44
N VAL A 49 -8.94 -0.20 6.47
CA VAL A 49 -9.60 -0.46 5.17
C VAL A 49 -10.87 -1.27 5.40
N SER A 50 -12.02 -0.80 4.90
CA SER A 50 -13.27 -1.54 5.08
C SER A 50 -13.29 -2.83 4.23
N LYS A 51 -14.05 -3.84 4.65
CA LYS A 51 -14.33 -5.01 3.81
C LYS A 51 -14.90 -4.59 2.47
N SER A 52 -14.47 -5.27 1.40
CA SER A 52 -14.81 -4.95 0.01
C SER A 52 -14.38 -3.56 -0.47
N SER A 53 -13.49 -2.88 0.29
CA SER A 53 -12.79 -1.66 -0.11
C SER A 53 -11.32 -1.96 -0.43
N TYR A 54 -10.53 -0.92 -0.66
CA TYR A 54 -9.16 -1.05 -1.16
C TYR A 54 -8.11 -0.35 -0.29
N CYS A 55 -6.93 -0.95 -0.25
CA CYS A 55 -5.66 -0.25 -0.08
C CYS A 55 -4.98 -0.17 -1.46
N VAL A 56 -4.82 1.03 -1.99
CA VAL A 56 -4.14 1.27 -3.25
C VAL A 56 -2.71 1.74 -2.96
N VAL A 57 -1.73 0.95 -3.38
CA VAL A 57 -0.31 1.27 -3.27
C VAL A 57 0.17 1.74 -4.63
N LEU A 58 0.56 3.01 -4.73
CA LEU A 58 1.01 3.59 -5.99
C LEU A 58 2.46 3.23 -6.30
N ASP A 59 2.85 3.48 -7.57
CA ASP A 59 4.21 3.35 -8.07
C ASP A 59 4.88 1.98 -7.92
N THR A 60 4.09 0.92 -7.80
CA THR A 60 4.60 -0.45 -7.87
C THR A 60 5.21 -0.76 -9.24
N ILE A 61 4.99 0.06 -10.27
CA ILE A 61 5.65 -0.04 -11.58
C ILE A 61 7.17 0.10 -11.49
N LEU A 62 7.70 0.73 -10.43
CA LEU A 62 9.14 0.91 -10.22
C LEU A 62 9.94 -0.39 -10.31
N GLU A 63 9.35 -1.51 -9.89
CA GLU A 63 9.96 -2.83 -9.99
C GLU A 63 10.16 -3.33 -11.43
N ASN A 64 9.38 -2.79 -12.36
CA ASN A 64 9.42 -3.11 -13.79
C ASN A 64 10.24 -2.10 -14.61
N MET A 65 10.73 -1.04 -13.97
CA MET A 65 11.54 -0.01 -14.61
C MET A 65 13.04 -0.37 -14.61
N PRO A 66 13.85 0.26 -15.47
CA PRO A 66 15.31 0.23 -15.35
C PRO A 66 15.78 0.72 -13.98
N GLU A 67 16.90 0.17 -13.50
CA GLU A 67 17.45 0.50 -12.18
C GLU A 67 17.87 1.98 -12.07
N ASP A 68 18.27 2.57 -13.19
CA ASP A 68 18.70 3.97 -13.34
C ASP A 68 17.56 4.94 -13.72
N ALA A 69 16.31 4.49 -13.72
CA ALA A 69 15.15 5.34 -14.06
C ALA A 69 15.03 6.58 -13.16
N TYR A 70 15.53 6.51 -11.92
CA TYR A 70 15.47 7.59 -10.92
C TYR A 70 16.78 7.76 -10.15
N LEU A 71 17.78 8.37 -10.79
CA LEU A 71 19.15 8.52 -10.25
C LEU A 71 19.28 9.26 -8.90
N ASN A 72 18.31 10.09 -8.52
CA ASN A 72 18.36 10.94 -7.32
C ASN A 72 17.34 10.53 -6.24
N ARG A 73 16.91 9.28 -6.24
CA ARG A 73 15.97 8.74 -5.24
C ARG A 73 16.60 7.57 -4.48
N PRO A 74 16.23 7.38 -3.21
CA PRO A 74 16.73 6.26 -2.41
C PRO A 74 15.98 4.94 -2.68
N TRP A 75 15.15 4.87 -3.72
CA TRP A 75 14.34 3.71 -4.10
C TRP A 75 14.51 3.39 -5.58
N SER A 76 14.47 2.11 -5.93
CA SER A 76 14.62 1.61 -7.30
C SER A 76 14.00 0.21 -7.42
N ARG A 77 14.19 -0.44 -8.57
CA ARG A 77 13.96 -1.89 -8.67
C ARG A 77 14.65 -2.63 -7.52
N GLY A 78 13.94 -3.54 -6.85
CA GLY A 78 14.40 -4.26 -5.65
C GLY A 78 14.10 -3.58 -4.30
N ASP A 79 13.95 -2.26 -4.24
CA ASP A 79 13.61 -1.49 -3.04
C ASP A 79 12.52 -0.47 -3.37
N ASN A 80 11.26 -0.93 -3.42
CA ASN A 80 10.13 -0.14 -3.93
C ASN A 80 8.77 -0.59 -3.34
N PRO A 81 7.65 0.08 -3.67
CA PRO A 81 6.33 -0.29 -3.15
C PRO A 81 5.89 -1.70 -3.53
N LYS A 82 6.30 -2.24 -4.69
CA LYS A 82 5.90 -3.58 -5.12
C LYS A 82 6.54 -4.67 -4.26
N THR A 83 7.80 -4.48 -3.86
CA THR A 83 8.45 -5.43 -2.97
C THR A 83 7.80 -5.42 -1.58
N ALA A 84 7.36 -4.25 -1.10
CA ALA A 84 6.58 -4.12 0.13
C ALA A 84 5.21 -4.81 0.06
N VAL A 85 4.48 -4.63 -1.06
CA VAL A 85 3.18 -5.30 -1.28
C VAL A 85 3.32 -6.82 -1.23
N ARG A 86 4.33 -7.38 -1.92
CA ARG A 86 4.58 -8.84 -1.91
C ARG A 86 4.79 -9.35 -0.49
N GLN A 87 5.69 -8.70 0.26
CA GLN A 87 5.97 -9.10 1.64
C GLN A 87 4.75 -8.93 2.54
N PHE A 88 3.98 -7.84 2.41
CA PHE A 88 2.77 -7.64 3.20
C PHE A 88 1.76 -8.78 3.03
N LEU A 89 1.50 -9.21 1.79
CA LEU A 89 0.57 -10.31 1.52
C LEU A 89 1.08 -11.65 2.04
N GLU A 90 2.39 -11.90 1.96
CA GLU A 90 3.03 -13.09 2.54
C GLU A 90 2.94 -13.10 4.07
N ASP A 91 3.30 -11.99 4.72
CA ASP A 91 3.22 -11.80 6.17
C ASP A 91 1.77 -12.00 6.67
N ASP A 92 0.79 -11.39 6.01
CA ASP A 92 -0.62 -11.47 6.38
C ASP A 92 -1.18 -12.89 6.20
N ALA A 93 -0.82 -13.57 5.11
CA ALA A 93 -1.18 -14.97 4.90
C ALA A 93 -0.54 -15.90 5.93
N LEU A 94 0.72 -15.68 6.29
CA LEU A 94 1.40 -16.48 7.31
C LEU A 94 0.75 -16.32 8.69
N GLN A 95 0.30 -15.10 9.02
CA GLN A 95 -0.34 -14.80 10.29
C GLN A 95 -1.77 -15.37 10.39
N ASN A 96 -2.53 -15.33 9.30
CA ASN A 96 -3.97 -15.65 9.30
C ASN A 96 -4.33 -16.99 8.62
N GLY A 97 -3.35 -17.71 8.06
CA GLY A 97 -3.53 -18.90 7.22
C GLY A 97 -3.88 -18.58 5.76
N GLU A 98 -4.52 -17.44 5.53
CA GLU A 98 -4.75 -16.82 4.22
C GLU A 98 -4.76 -15.30 4.39
N SER A 99 -4.23 -14.54 3.42
CA SER A 99 -4.24 -13.07 3.47
C SER A 99 -5.68 -12.55 3.42
N GLU A 100 -6.03 -11.55 4.24
CA GLU A 100 -7.30 -10.81 4.15
C GLU A 100 -7.40 -9.96 2.88
N PHE A 101 -6.26 -9.68 2.25
CA PHE A 101 -6.15 -8.88 1.04
C PHE A 101 -5.81 -9.73 -0.18
N GLU A 102 -6.33 -9.31 -1.33
CA GLU A 102 -5.99 -9.90 -2.64
C GLU A 102 -5.70 -8.80 -3.67
N ILE A 103 -4.86 -9.11 -4.65
CA ILE A 103 -4.59 -8.19 -5.77
C ILE A 103 -5.75 -8.26 -6.77
N ASP A 104 -6.40 -7.13 -7.00
CA ASP A 104 -7.52 -7.01 -7.94
C ASP A 104 -7.04 -6.61 -9.33
N LYS A 105 -6.78 -7.63 -10.16
CA LYS A 105 -6.38 -7.45 -11.56
C LYS A 105 -7.48 -6.92 -12.46
N LEU A 106 -8.75 -7.01 -12.07
CA LEU A 106 -9.84 -6.48 -12.87
C LEU A 106 -9.80 -4.95 -12.83
N ILE A 107 -9.68 -4.38 -11.64
CA ILE A 107 -9.58 -2.92 -11.45
C ILE A 107 -8.26 -2.38 -12.02
N GLU A 108 -7.14 -3.05 -11.77
CA GLU A 108 -5.83 -2.66 -12.31
C GLU A 108 -5.85 -2.50 -13.85
N ASN A 109 -6.49 -3.44 -14.54
CA ASN A 109 -6.50 -3.48 -16.01
C ASN A 109 -7.66 -2.72 -16.64
N GLN A 110 -8.56 -2.12 -15.86
CA GLN A 110 -9.76 -1.46 -16.39
C GLN A 110 -9.43 -0.34 -17.39
N LEU A 111 -8.31 0.35 -17.21
CA LEU A 111 -7.83 1.40 -18.11
C LEU A 111 -6.70 0.95 -19.05
N MET A 112 -6.32 -0.34 -19.05
CA MET A 112 -5.21 -0.94 -19.81
C MET A 112 -3.80 -0.38 -19.52
N ILE A 113 -3.69 0.73 -18.80
CA ILE A 113 -2.46 1.41 -18.42
C ILE A 113 -2.53 1.71 -16.93
N THR A 114 -1.45 1.39 -16.19
CA THR A 114 -1.36 1.62 -14.74
C THR A 114 0.07 1.89 -14.30
N ALA A 115 0.23 2.80 -13.35
CA ALA A 115 1.47 3.02 -12.61
C ALA A 115 1.57 2.13 -11.34
N ALA A 116 0.49 1.40 -11.03
CA ALA A 116 0.37 0.57 -9.84
C ALA A 116 0.09 -0.92 -10.18
N PRO A 117 0.89 -1.59 -11.04
CA PRO A 117 0.74 -3.03 -11.27
C PRO A 117 0.98 -3.83 -9.99
N ASP A 118 0.01 -4.65 -9.60
CA ASP A 118 -0.09 -5.36 -8.32
C ASP A 118 -0.40 -4.45 -7.11
N GLY A 119 -0.70 -3.16 -7.32
CA GLY A 119 -0.93 -2.18 -6.25
C GLY A 119 -2.37 -2.05 -5.74
N PHE A 120 -3.35 -2.69 -6.40
CA PHE A 120 -4.76 -2.62 -6.02
C PHE A 120 -5.12 -3.76 -5.07
N LEU A 121 -5.01 -3.54 -3.76
CA LEU A 121 -5.28 -4.56 -2.75
C LEU A 121 -6.73 -4.44 -2.26
N ARG A 122 -7.57 -5.40 -2.65
CA ARG A 122 -8.96 -5.49 -2.19
C ARG A 122 -8.99 -6.24 -0.86
N ARG A 123 -9.67 -5.69 0.15
CA ARG A 123 -9.95 -6.42 1.39
C ARG A 123 -11.15 -7.34 1.18
N LYS A 124 -11.00 -8.63 1.50
CA LYS A 124 -12.05 -9.65 1.34
C LYS A 124 -13.21 -9.49 2.34
#